data_AF-A0A316JPU3-F1
#
_entry.id   AF-A0A316JPU3-F1
#
_cell.length_a   1.000
_cell.length_b   1.000
_cell.length_c   1.000
_cell.angle_alpha   90.00
_cell.angle_beta   90.00
_cell.angle_gamma   90.00
#
_symmetry.space_group_name_H-M   'P 1'
#
loop_
_entity.id
_entity.type
_entity.pdbx_description
1 polymer ?
#
loop_
_entity_poly.entity_id
_entity_poly.type
_entity_poly.pdbx_seq_one_letter_code
_entity_poly.pdbx_strand_id
1 'polypeptide(L)'
;MEALPDSLKLLTAPPKPGSAADSLDMARAKATIDTQGSPRWELATIDADLHFPAAARIFSCALGVPISQEATPRLYTLLRRTLTDAGLATYRAKTHYQRPRPFMRNGQAICTPNDEAKLREDGSYPSGHTSGGWAWALILSEMAPERRDQLLSRGIEYGNSRSICNVHWSSDVEAGRLIGSATVAQLHADPVFRADLKAASAEIKALRMRGLPPNGNCSLETRALN
;
A
#
# COMPACT_ATOMS: atom_id res chain seq x y z
N MET A 1 -18.93 -7.99 -12.73
CA MET A 1 -17.78 -7.21 -12.26
C MET A 1 -17.71 -5.99 -13.14
N GLU A 2 -17.89 -4.81 -12.57
CA GLU A 2 -17.54 -3.57 -13.27
C GLU A 2 -16.03 -3.62 -13.58
N ALA A 3 -15.63 -3.24 -14.78
CA ALA A 3 -14.26 -3.47 -15.24
C ALA A 3 -13.28 -2.62 -14.41
N LEU A 4 -12.33 -3.24 -13.71
CA LEU A 4 -11.24 -2.57 -13.00
C LEU A 4 -10.47 -1.63 -13.95
N PRO A 5 -9.76 -0.59 -13.45
CA PRO A 5 -9.02 0.32 -14.31
C PRO A 5 -7.95 -0.45 -15.10
N ASP A 6 -7.86 -0.16 -16.40
CA ASP A 6 -6.90 -0.82 -17.27
C ASP A 6 -5.50 -0.21 -17.11
N SER A 7 -4.71 -0.77 -16.19
CA SER A 7 -3.36 -0.29 -15.91
C SER A 7 -2.44 -0.23 -17.13
N LEU A 8 -2.60 -1.11 -18.12
CA LEU A 8 -1.77 -1.08 -19.33
C LEU A 8 -2.08 0.12 -20.23
N LYS A 9 -3.33 0.61 -20.21
CA LYS A 9 -3.73 1.82 -20.93
C LYS A 9 -3.39 3.10 -20.17
N LEU A 10 -3.44 3.05 -18.84
CA LEU A 10 -3.27 4.22 -17.98
C LEU A 10 -1.80 4.55 -17.70
N LEU A 11 -0.94 3.55 -17.65
CA LEU A 11 0.47 3.72 -17.33
C LEU A 11 1.33 3.82 -18.58
N THR A 12 2.34 4.69 -18.51
CA THR A 12 3.48 4.60 -19.43
C THR A 12 4.29 3.34 -19.15
N ALA A 13 5.13 2.95 -20.11
CA ALA A 13 6.09 1.85 -19.88
C ALA A 13 7.01 2.16 -18.68
N PRO A 14 7.48 1.12 -17.94
CA PRO A 14 8.47 1.32 -16.89
C PRO A 14 9.77 1.92 -17.44
N PRO A 15 10.60 2.54 -16.58
CA PRO A 15 11.90 3.07 -16.99
C PRO A 15 12.73 2.04 -17.77
N LYS A 16 13.17 2.43 -18.98
CA LYS A 16 14.02 1.60 -19.82
C LYS A 16 15.39 1.45 -19.16
N PRO A 17 15.99 0.24 -19.14
CA PRO A 17 17.35 0.04 -18.63
C PRO A 17 18.36 1.03 -19.26
N GLY A 18 19.16 1.68 -18.41
CA GLY A 18 20.15 2.68 -18.83
C GLY A 18 19.62 4.09 -19.09
N SER A 19 18.31 4.33 -18.97
CA SER A 19 17.74 5.69 -19.00
C SER A 19 17.99 6.45 -17.70
N ALA A 20 17.85 7.79 -17.72
CA ALA A 20 17.97 8.61 -16.51
C ALA A 20 16.96 8.20 -15.42
N ALA A 21 15.75 7.79 -15.80
CA ALA A 21 14.75 7.29 -14.86
C ALA A 21 15.15 5.94 -14.22
N ASP A 22 15.79 5.05 -14.98
CA ASP A 22 16.37 3.81 -14.45
C ASP A 22 17.53 4.11 -13.48
N SER A 23 18.39 5.08 -13.80
CA SER A 23 19.45 5.53 -12.90
C SER A 23 18.91 6.10 -11.59
N LEU A 24 17.81 6.84 -11.64
CA LEU A 24 17.15 7.35 -10.44
C LEU A 24 16.58 6.21 -9.56
N ASP A 25 15.94 5.21 -10.18
CA ASP A 25 15.45 4.03 -9.47
C ASP A 25 16.59 3.26 -8.78
N MET A 26 17.70 3.06 -9.47
CA MET A 26 18.89 2.41 -8.92
C MET A 26 19.50 3.20 -7.76
N ALA A 27 19.60 4.52 -7.89
CA ALA A 27 20.13 5.39 -6.84
C ALA A 27 19.26 5.34 -5.58
N ARG A 28 17.92 5.37 -5.75
CA ARG A 28 16.97 5.25 -4.63
C ARG A 28 17.02 3.87 -3.99
N ALA A 29 17.08 2.79 -4.76
CA ALA A 29 17.23 1.44 -4.22
C ALA A 29 18.56 1.25 -3.47
N LYS A 30 19.65 1.89 -3.93
CA LYS A 30 20.92 1.88 -3.20
C LYS A 30 20.81 2.61 -1.85
N ALA A 31 20.10 3.73 -1.81
CA ALA A 31 19.93 4.53 -0.60
C ALA A 31 19.11 3.81 0.50
N THR A 32 18.35 2.77 0.18
CA THR A 32 17.60 2.00 1.18
C THR A 32 18.41 0.88 1.84
N ILE A 33 19.59 0.52 1.31
CA ILE A 33 20.40 -0.59 1.84
C ILE A 33 20.76 -0.36 3.31
N ASP A 34 21.16 0.86 3.66
CA ASP A 34 21.59 1.21 5.03
C ASP A 34 20.43 1.18 6.05
N THR A 35 19.18 1.03 5.58
CA THR A 35 18.03 0.87 6.48
C THR A 35 17.86 -0.57 6.98
N GLN A 36 18.56 -1.55 6.41
CA GLN A 36 18.46 -2.96 6.82
C GLN A 36 18.74 -3.14 8.31
N GLY A 37 17.82 -3.83 9.00
CA GLY A 37 17.89 -4.05 10.46
C GLY A 37 17.49 -2.84 11.32
N SER A 38 17.19 -1.68 10.73
CA SER A 38 16.65 -0.52 11.45
C SER A 38 15.16 -0.65 11.78
N PRO A 39 14.59 0.20 12.66
CA PRO A 39 13.14 0.29 12.86
C PRO A 39 12.36 0.53 11.55
N ARG A 40 12.95 1.25 10.59
CA ARG A 40 12.30 1.50 9.29
C ARG A 40 12.18 0.23 8.44
N TRP A 41 13.16 -0.66 8.54
CA TRP A 41 13.12 -1.98 7.90
C TRP A 41 12.14 -2.91 8.58
N GLU A 42 12.09 -2.90 9.92
CA GLU A 42 11.06 -3.65 10.68
C GLU A 42 9.64 -3.21 10.29
N LEU A 43 9.40 -1.90 10.19
CA LEU A 43 8.13 -1.36 9.69
C LEU A 43 7.86 -1.81 8.25
N ALA A 44 8.88 -1.85 7.38
CA ALA A 44 8.73 -2.31 6.00
C ALA A 44 8.35 -3.81 5.91
N THR A 45 8.86 -4.64 6.83
CA THR A 45 8.47 -6.05 6.97
C THR A 45 7.01 -6.19 7.39
N ILE A 46 6.56 -5.40 8.37
CA ILE A 46 5.15 -5.40 8.79
C ILE A 46 4.24 -4.92 7.66
N ASP A 47 4.65 -3.86 6.95
CA ASP A 47 3.92 -3.33 5.80
C ASP A 47 3.83 -4.31 4.62
N ALA A 48 4.71 -5.32 4.58
CA ALA A 48 4.67 -6.38 3.58
C ALA A 48 3.57 -7.41 3.81
N ASP A 49 3.02 -7.48 5.03
CA ASP A 49 2.02 -8.48 5.36
C ASP A 49 0.61 -8.04 4.92
N LEU A 50 0.11 -8.68 3.87
CA LEU A 50 -1.27 -8.49 3.38
C LEU A 50 -2.29 -9.42 4.01
N HIS A 51 -1.89 -10.29 4.96
CA HIS A 51 -2.80 -11.21 5.61
C HIS A 51 -3.64 -10.50 6.67
N PHE A 52 -4.95 -10.72 6.60
CA PHE A 52 -5.87 -10.27 7.63
C PHE A 52 -5.83 -11.28 8.79
N PRO A 53 -5.74 -10.83 10.06
CA PRO A 53 -6.04 -9.48 10.54
C PRO A 53 -4.86 -8.49 10.59
N ALA A 54 -3.61 -8.90 10.33
CA ALA A 54 -2.44 -8.02 10.46
C ALA A 54 -2.54 -6.79 9.54
N ALA A 55 -2.88 -7.00 8.27
CA ALA A 55 -3.00 -5.95 7.27
C ALA A 55 -4.00 -4.85 7.63
N ALA A 56 -5.11 -5.21 8.31
CA ALA A 56 -6.13 -4.25 8.71
C ALA A 56 -5.61 -3.20 9.70
N ARG A 57 -4.61 -3.55 10.51
CA ARG A 57 -4.12 -2.72 11.63
C ARG A 57 -3.06 -1.70 11.19
N ILE A 58 -2.56 -1.80 9.97
CA ILE A 58 -1.44 -0.99 9.43
C ILE A 58 -1.73 0.51 9.47
N PHE A 59 -2.99 0.90 9.31
CA PHE A 59 -3.43 2.30 9.36
C PHE A 59 -4.06 2.69 10.69
N SER A 60 -4.11 1.77 11.67
CA SER A 60 -4.77 1.99 12.96
C SER A 60 -4.18 3.20 13.71
N CYS A 61 -2.85 3.33 13.74
CA CYS A 61 -2.16 4.45 14.37
C CYS A 61 -2.48 5.79 13.71
N ALA A 62 -2.42 5.86 12.38
CA ALA A 62 -2.76 7.05 11.62
C ALA A 62 -4.26 7.42 11.73
N LEU A 63 -5.16 6.43 11.80
CA LEU A 63 -6.60 6.62 11.99
C LEU A 63 -6.97 6.99 13.44
N GLY A 64 -6.14 6.56 14.39
CA GLY A 64 -6.27 6.81 15.82
C GLY A 64 -7.45 6.11 16.50
N VAL A 65 -7.94 5.01 15.92
CA VAL A 65 -8.95 4.10 16.50
C VAL A 65 -8.58 2.66 16.11
N PRO A 66 -9.01 1.62 16.84
CA PRO A 66 -8.65 0.26 16.50
C PRO A 66 -9.38 -0.19 15.22
N ILE A 67 -8.69 -0.97 14.39
CA ILE A 67 -9.27 -1.62 13.21
C ILE A 67 -9.24 -3.13 13.46
N SER A 68 -10.41 -3.75 13.56
CA SER A 68 -10.55 -5.20 13.72
C SER A 68 -11.90 -5.68 13.20
N GLN A 69 -12.05 -7.00 13.06
CA GLN A 69 -13.32 -7.58 12.64
C GLN A 69 -14.42 -7.35 13.69
N GLU A 70 -14.06 -7.25 14.96
CA GLU A 70 -14.98 -7.07 16.09
C GLU A 70 -15.32 -5.59 16.30
N ALA A 71 -14.33 -4.70 16.25
CA ALA A 71 -14.52 -3.27 16.55
C ALA A 71 -15.08 -2.48 15.35
N THR A 72 -14.70 -2.88 14.14
CA THR A 72 -15.04 -2.18 12.90
C THR A 72 -15.36 -3.15 11.76
N PRO A 73 -16.39 -4.01 11.88
CA PRO A 73 -16.68 -5.06 10.89
C PRO A 73 -16.92 -4.53 9.47
N ARG A 74 -17.56 -3.36 9.32
CA ARG A 74 -17.79 -2.73 8.00
C ARG A 74 -16.49 -2.22 7.41
N LEU A 75 -15.71 -1.48 8.20
CA LEU A 75 -14.39 -1.02 7.75
C LEU A 75 -13.48 -2.21 7.38
N TYR A 76 -13.43 -3.23 8.23
CA TYR A 76 -12.60 -4.43 8.00
C TYR A 76 -12.94 -5.12 6.68
N THR A 77 -14.23 -5.27 6.38
CA THR A 77 -14.71 -5.83 5.11
C THR A 77 -14.37 -4.92 3.93
N LEU A 78 -14.55 -3.61 4.08
CA LEU A 78 -14.25 -2.64 3.03
C LEU A 78 -12.76 -2.63 2.67
N LEU A 79 -11.87 -2.68 3.66
CA LEU A 79 -10.42 -2.74 3.44
C LEU A 79 -10.02 -4.01 2.69
N ARG A 80 -10.61 -5.17 3.03
CA ARG A 80 -10.37 -6.43 2.30
C ARG A 80 -10.75 -6.34 0.83
N ARG A 81 -11.96 -5.85 0.54
CA ARG A 81 -12.47 -5.71 -0.84
C ARG A 81 -11.62 -4.73 -1.65
N THR A 82 -11.34 -3.57 -1.06
CA THR A 82 -10.49 -2.53 -1.69
C THR A 82 -9.10 -3.06 -2.03
N LEU A 83 -8.48 -3.84 -1.14
CA LEU A 83 -7.16 -4.43 -1.40
C LEU A 83 -7.19 -5.35 -2.63
N THR A 84 -8.24 -6.19 -2.73
CA THR A 84 -8.42 -7.05 -3.90
C THR A 84 -8.59 -6.22 -5.17
N ASP A 85 -9.48 -5.23 -5.16
CA ASP A 85 -9.76 -4.42 -6.36
C ASP A 85 -8.53 -3.62 -6.80
N ALA A 86 -7.88 -2.89 -5.88
CA ALA A 86 -6.71 -2.06 -6.17
C ALA A 86 -5.47 -2.89 -6.51
N GLY A 87 -5.31 -4.07 -5.91
CA GLY A 87 -4.26 -5.01 -6.25
C GLY A 87 -4.46 -5.58 -7.65
N LEU A 88 -5.66 -6.08 -7.96
CA LEU A 88 -5.97 -6.69 -9.26
C LEU A 88 -5.93 -5.67 -10.41
N ALA A 89 -6.27 -4.40 -10.17
CA ALA A 89 -6.18 -3.33 -11.17
C ALA A 89 -4.78 -3.18 -11.78
N THR A 90 -3.73 -3.59 -11.06
CA THR A 90 -2.34 -3.51 -11.54
C THR A 90 -1.97 -4.57 -12.58
N TYR A 91 -2.72 -5.68 -12.67
CA TYR A 91 -2.22 -6.88 -13.31
C TYR A 91 -2.08 -6.80 -14.83
N ARG A 92 -2.85 -5.97 -15.54
CA ARG A 92 -2.71 -5.83 -17.01
C ARG A 92 -1.34 -5.29 -17.40
N ALA A 93 -0.85 -4.24 -16.73
CA ALA A 93 0.50 -3.73 -16.94
C ALA A 93 1.55 -4.73 -16.42
N LYS A 94 1.29 -5.35 -15.26
CA LYS A 94 2.21 -6.28 -14.59
C LYS A 94 2.54 -7.50 -15.44
N THR A 95 1.51 -8.13 -16.01
CA THR A 95 1.67 -9.31 -16.87
C THR A 95 2.26 -8.97 -18.22
N HIS A 96 2.03 -7.75 -18.72
CA HIS A 96 2.58 -7.27 -19.98
C HIS A 96 4.08 -6.95 -19.88
N TYR A 97 4.50 -6.16 -18.87
CA TYR A 97 5.87 -5.67 -18.79
C TYR A 97 6.84 -6.65 -18.11
N GLN A 98 6.37 -7.50 -17.20
CA GLN A 98 7.21 -8.49 -16.47
C GLN A 98 8.55 -7.92 -15.97
N ARG A 99 8.52 -6.68 -15.45
CA ARG A 99 9.73 -5.97 -15.03
C ARG A 99 10.43 -6.73 -13.90
N PRO A 100 11.75 -7.02 -13.98
CA PRO A 100 12.49 -7.58 -12.85
C PRO A 100 12.48 -6.67 -11.63
N ARG A 101 12.47 -7.25 -10.43
CA ARG A 101 12.47 -6.52 -9.14
C ARG A 101 13.87 -6.04 -8.74
N PRO A 102 14.01 -5.10 -7.79
CA PRO A 102 15.30 -4.60 -7.33
C PRO A 102 16.28 -5.68 -6.87
N PHE A 103 15.87 -6.57 -5.96
CA PHE A 103 16.73 -7.65 -5.45
C PHE A 103 17.27 -8.58 -6.55
N MET A 104 16.52 -8.77 -7.64
CA MET A 104 16.95 -9.59 -8.78
C MET A 104 18.11 -8.95 -9.54
N ARG A 105 18.25 -7.62 -9.49
CA ARG A 105 19.29 -6.86 -10.19
C ARG A 105 20.45 -6.47 -9.30
N ASN A 106 20.20 -6.10 -8.04
CA ASN A 106 21.23 -5.63 -7.11
C ASN A 106 21.77 -6.71 -6.16
N GLY A 107 21.13 -7.89 -6.09
CA GLY A 107 21.54 -9.00 -5.25
C GLY A 107 21.43 -8.75 -3.73
N GLN A 108 20.77 -7.66 -3.32
CA GLN A 108 20.59 -7.31 -1.91
C GLN A 108 19.40 -8.05 -1.29
N ALA A 109 19.43 -8.25 0.02
CA ALA A 109 18.36 -8.90 0.76
C ALA A 109 17.00 -8.19 0.58
N ILE A 110 15.92 -8.94 0.76
CA ILE A 110 14.55 -8.42 0.90
C ILE A 110 14.08 -8.58 2.34
N CYS A 111 13.12 -7.77 2.76
CA CYS A 111 12.57 -7.83 4.11
C CYS A 111 11.63 -9.03 4.36
N THR A 112 11.22 -9.72 3.28
CA THR A 112 10.37 -10.93 3.31
C THR A 112 10.99 -12.10 2.53
N PRO A 113 12.11 -12.70 3.00
CA PRO A 113 12.85 -13.72 2.25
C PRO A 113 12.01 -14.95 1.84
N ASN A 114 11.00 -15.30 2.64
CA ASN A 114 10.10 -16.43 2.34
C ASN A 114 9.23 -16.19 1.09
N ASP A 115 9.05 -14.93 0.66
CA ASP A 115 8.28 -14.58 -0.53
C ASP A 115 9.13 -14.52 -1.80
N GLU A 116 10.46 -14.66 -1.71
CA GLU A 116 11.37 -14.37 -2.81
C GLU A 116 11.04 -15.19 -4.07
N ALA A 117 10.82 -16.50 -3.91
CA ALA A 117 10.50 -17.40 -5.02
C ALA A 117 9.27 -16.93 -5.80
N LYS A 118 8.19 -16.60 -5.08
CA LYS A 118 6.95 -16.06 -5.67
C LYS A 118 7.18 -14.70 -6.34
N LEU A 119 7.98 -13.83 -5.71
CA LEU A 119 8.23 -12.48 -6.22
C LEU A 119 9.05 -12.49 -7.52
N ARG A 120 9.92 -13.49 -7.74
CA ARG A 120 10.69 -13.65 -8.99
C ARG A 120 9.81 -13.96 -10.20
N GLU A 121 8.66 -14.59 -9.97
CA GLU A 121 7.70 -14.99 -11.01
C GLU A 121 6.64 -13.91 -11.30
N ASP A 122 6.68 -12.78 -10.58
CA ASP A 122 5.61 -11.80 -10.54
C ASP A 122 6.16 -10.38 -10.76
N GLY A 123 5.90 -9.79 -11.94
CA GLY A 123 6.53 -8.56 -12.42
C GLY A 123 6.46 -7.34 -11.49
N SER A 124 7.48 -6.49 -11.46
CA SER A 124 7.59 -5.39 -10.49
C SER A 124 6.66 -4.20 -10.76
N TYR A 125 6.29 -3.93 -12.01
CA TYR A 125 5.63 -2.69 -12.43
C TYR A 125 4.16 -2.88 -12.84
N PRO A 126 3.21 -2.11 -12.27
CA PRO A 126 3.35 -1.26 -11.08
C PRO A 126 3.25 -2.08 -9.78
N SER A 127 3.49 -1.46 -8.62
CA SER A 127 3.34 -2.14 -7.34
C SER A 127 1.88 -2.30 -6.93
N GLY A 128 1.40 -3.56 -6.90
CA GLY A 128 0.08 -3.92 -6.37
C GLY A 128 -0.08 -3.67 -4.87
N HIS A 129 0.98 -3.88 -4.08
CA HIS A 129 0.97 -3.54 -2.65
C HIS A 129 0.78 -2.04 -2.46
N THR A 130 1.55 -1.21 -3.16
CA THR A 130 1.40 0.24 -3.07
C THR A 130 0.01 0.70 -3.52
N SER A 131 -0.54 0.11 -4.60
CA SER A 131 -1.90 0.40 -5.05
C SER A 131 -2.93 0.16 -3.95
N GLY A 132 -2.88 -1.00 -3.28
CA GLY A 132 -3.76 -1.33 -2.16
C GLY A 132 -3.62 -0.38 -0.97
N GLY A 133 -2.39 -0.16 -0.48
CA GLY A 133 -2.15 0.73 0.66
C GLY A 133 -2.49 2.19 0.38
N TRP A 134 -2.26 2.67 -0.85
CA TRP A 134 -2.66 4.01 -1.24
C TRP A 134 -4.19 4.15 -1.36
N ALA A 135 -4.88 3.14 -1.89
CA ALA A 135 -6.34 3.12 -1.92
C ALA A 135 -6.93 3.15 -0.50
N TRP A 136 -6.36 2.40 0.45
CA TRP A 136 -6.74 2.50 1.86
C TRP A 136 -6.52 3.88 2.44
N ALA A 137 -5.36 4.51 2.18
CA ALA A 137 -5.06 5.85 2.68
C ALA A 137 -6.10 6.87 2.19
N LEU A 138 -6.46 6.85 0.89
CA LEU A 138 -7.48 7.72 0.31
C LEU A 138 -8.84 7.52 0.97
N ILE A 139 -9.31 6.27 1.02
CA ILE A 139 -10.62 5.92 1.60
C ILE A 139 -10.69 6.33 3.07
N LEU A 140 -9.69 5.99 3.86
CA LEU A 140 -9.65 6.34 5.28
C LEU A 140 -9.60 7.86 5.48
N SER A 141 -8.88 8.58 4.62
CA SER A 141 -8.78 10.04 4.71
C SER A 141 -10.11 10.75 4.43
N GLU A 142 -10.99 10.14 3.63
CA GLU A 142 -12.36 10.61 3.42
C GLU A 142 -13.25 10.35 4.64
N MET A 143 -13.08 9.18 5.29
CA MET A 143 -13.86 8.82 6.49
C MET A 143 -13.46 9.60 7.75
N ALA A 144 -12.20 10.03 7.82
CA ALA A 144 -11.58 10.68 8.98
C ALA A 144 -10.82 11.95 8.55
N PRO A 145 -11.53 12.99 8.06
CA PRO A 145 -10.91 14.20 7.51
C PRO A 145 -10.03 14.94 8.52
N GLU A 146 -10.32 14.85 9.82
CA GLU A 146 -9.50 15.39 10.91
C GLU A 146 -8.13 14.68 11.08
N ARG A 147 -7.95 13.52 10.45
CA ARG A 147 -6.67 12.79 10.38
C ARG A 147 -6.15 12.61 8.96
N ARG A 148 -6.68 13.37 8.00
CA ARG A 148 -6.38 13.23 6.57
C ARG A 148 -4.89 13.19 6.30
N ASP A 149 -4.13 14.16 6.81
CA ASP A 149 -2.73 14.30 6.45
C ASP A 149 -1.87 13.19 7.09
N GLN A 150 -2.23 12.73 8.28
CA GLN A 150 -1.61 11.55 8.91
C GLN A 150 -1.86 10.28 8.09
N LEU A 151 -3.09 10.10 7.59
CA LEU A 151 -3.48 8.94 6.78
C LEU A 151 -2.80 8.95 5.41
N LEU A 152 -2.76 10.10 4.74
CA LEU A 152 -2.08 10.25 3.45
C LEU A 152 -0.57 10.07 3.60
N SER A 153 0.04 10.68 4.63
CA SER A 153 1.46 10.48 4.94
C SER A 153 1.78 9.01 5.19
N ARG A 154 0.94 8.32 5.98
CA ARG A 154 1.10 6.89 6.23
C ARG A 154 0.98 6.05 4.95
N GLY A 155 0.10 6.43 4.03
CA GLY A 155 -0.03 5.80 2.71
C GLY A 155 1.18 5.97 1.81
N ILE A 156 1.80 7.16 1.83
CA ILE A 156 3.08 7.41 1.14
C ILE A 156 4.15 6.48 1.70
N GLU A 157 4.27 6.41 3.02
CA GLU A 157 5.27 5.58 3.71
C GLU A 157 5.03 4.08 3.56
N TYR A 158 3.77 3.64 3.50
CA TYR A 158 3.43 2.26 3.16
C TYR A 158 3.93 1.88 1.76
N GLY A 159 3.82 2.80 0.79
CA GLY A 159 4.41 2.63 -0.52
C GLY A 159 5.95 2.58 -0.46
N ASN A 160 6.57 3.51 0.26
CA ASN A 160 8.03 3.59 0.42
C ASN A 160 8.61 2.34 1.10
N SER A 161 7.84 1.70 2.00
CA SER A 161 8.19 0.42 2.61
C SER A 161 8.47 -0.66 1.57
N ARG A 162 7.85 -0.60 0.38
CA ARG A 162 8.09 -1.59 -0.70
C ARG A 162 9.45 -1.39 -1.38
N SER A 163 9.93 -0.15 -1.48
CA SER A 163 11.28 0.15 -1.93
C SER A 163 12.32 -0.17 -0.86
N ILE A 164 12.01 0.12 0.40
CA ILE A 164 12.88 -0.23 1.53
C ILE A 164 13.05 -1.74 1.63
N CYS A 165 11.96 -2.50 1.49
CA CYS A 165 11.99 -3.96 1.44
C CYS A 165 12.70 -4.54 0.19
N ASN A 166 13.21 -3.68 -0.71
CA ASN A 166 13.95 -4.05 -1.92
C ASN A 166 13.14 -4.92 -2.92
N VAL A 167 11.81 -4.83 -2.89
CA VAL A 167 10.90 -5.63 -3.75
C VAL A 167 10.25 -4.82 -4.87
N HIS A 168 10.30 -3.48 -4.81
CA HIS A 168 9.76 -2.58 -5.83
C HIS A 168 10.65 -1.36 -6.04
N TRP A 169 10.83 -0.99 -7.31
CA TRP A 169 11.51 0.25 -7.69
C TRP A 169 10.65 1.47 -7.29
N SER A 170 11.29 2.63 -7.13
CA SER A 170 10.55 3.85 -6.76
C SER A 170 9.50 4.23 -7.80
N SER A 171 9.78 4.03 -9.09
CA SER A 171 8.80 4.24 -10.16
C SER A 171 7.64 3.23 -10.14
N ASP A 172 7.84 2.00 -9.64
CA ASP A 172 6.74 1.04 -9.45
C ASP A 172 5.79 1.51 -8.34
N VAL A 173 6.34 2.12 -7.29
CA VAL A 173 5.60 2.69 -6.16
C VAL A 173 4.76 3.87 -6.65
N GLU A 174 5.34 4.83 -7.39
CA GLU A 174 4.58 5.96 -7.94
C GLU A 174 3.45 5.51 -8.87
N ALA A 175 3.73 4.58 -9.78
CA ALA A 175 2.72 4.02 -10.66
C ALA A 175 1.63 3.25 -9.89
N GLY A 176 2.00 2.58 -8.79
CA GLY A 176 1.07 1.94 -7.87
C GLY A 176 0.10 2.93 -7.24
N ARG A 177 0.58 4.09 -6.77
CA ARG A 177 -0.28 5.16 -6.23
C ARG A 177 -1.27 5.70 -7.27
N LEU A 178 -0.83 5.85 -8.53
CA LEU A 178 -1.72 6.27 -9.61
C LEU A 178 -2.86 5.26 -9.83
N ILE A 179 -2.55 3.96 -9.91
CA ILE A 179 -3.57 2.91 -10.07
C ILE A 179 -4.48 2.80 -8.86
N GLY A 180 -3.94 2.93 -7.64
CA GLY A 180 -4.75 2.98 -6.42
C GLY A 180 -5.76 4.13 -6.47
N SER A 181 -5.32 5.32 -6.89
CA SER A 181 -6.19 6.50 -7.04
C SER A 181 -7.28 6.29 -8.09
N ALA A 182 -6.93 5.76 -9.27
CA ALA A 182 -7.88 5.44 -10.33
C ALA A 182 -8.91 4.39 -9.86
N THR A 183 -8.47 3.41 -9.07
CA THR A 183 -9.36 2.38 -8.51
C THR A 183 -10.34 2.99 -7.53
N VAL A 184 -9.88 3.85 -6.61
CA VAL A 184 -10.79 4.55 -5.67
C VAL A 184 -11.80 5.41 -6.44
N ALA A 185 -11.38 6.14 -7.48
CA ALA A 185 -12.29 6.92 -8.31
C ALA A 185 -13.38 6.04 -8.96
N GLN A 186 -13.02 4.86 -9.48
CA GLN A 186 -14.00 3.91 -10.01
C GLN A 186 -14.92 3.36 -8.92
N LEU A 187 -14.38 2.97 -7.77
CA LEU A 187 -15.18 2.43 -6.66
C LEU A 187 -16.29 3.39 -6.24
N HIS A 188 -16.05 4.70 -6.32
CA HIS A 188 -17.06 5.71 -6.05
C HIS A 188 -18.24 5.73 -7.03
N ALA A 189 -18.15 5.08 -8.20
CA ALA A 189 -19.28 4.89 -9.11
C ALA A 189 -20.27 3.82 -8.59
N ASP A 190 -19.81 2.88 -7.77
CA ASP A 190 -20.63 1.80 -7.21
C ASP A 190 -21.47 2.30 -5.99
N PRO A 191 -22.81 2.23 -6.05
CA PRO A 191 -23.66 2.58 -4.91
C PRO A 191 -23.43 1.70 -3.67
N VAL A 192 -23.01 0.44 -3.84
CA VAL A 192 -22.71 -0.46 -2.72
C VAL A 192 -21.47 0.03 -1.98
N PHE A 193 -20.42 0.40 -2.71
CA PHE A 193 -19.21 0.97 -2.13
C PHE A 193 -19.53 2.25 -1.32
N ARG A 194 -20.32 3.18 -1.89
CA ARG A 194 -20.71 4.41 -1.18
C ARG A 194 -21.50 4.13 0.10
N ALA A 195 -22.36 3.11 0.09
CA ALA A 195 -23.10 2.69 1.29
C ALA A 195 -22.17 2.09 2.36
N ASP A 196 -21.24 1.22 1.96
CA ASP A 196 -20.23 0.63 2.85
C ASP A 196 -19.30 1.71 3.44
N LEU A 197 -18.90 2.69 2.63
CA LEU A 197 -18.10 3.84 3.05
C LEU A 197 -18.78 4.64 4.17
N LYS A 198 -20.07 4.94 4.00
CA LYS A 198 -20.88 5.64 5.01
C LYS A 198 -21.02 4.82 6.29
N ALA A 199 -21.24 3.51 6.18
CA ALA A 199 -21.38 2.63 7.34
C ALA A 199 -20.07 2.52 8.14
N ALA A 200 -18.93 2.34 7.46
CA ALA A 200 -17.61 2.31 8.09
C ALA A 200 -17.23 3.65 8.73
N SER A 201 -17.59 4.78 8.11
CA SER A 201 -17.39 6.12 8.70
C SER A 201 -18.12 6.26 10.04
N ALA A 202 -19.32 5.68 10.17
CA ALA A 202 -20.07 5.69 11.41
C ALA A 202 -19.40 4.86 12.51
N GLU A 203 -18.78 3.71 12.17
CA GLU A 203 -17.99 2.92 13.12
C GLU A 203 -16.81 3.73 13.67
N ILE A 204 -16.02 4.36 12.78
CA ILE A 204 -14.86 5.19 13.16
C ILE A 204 -15.29 6.31 14.11
N LYS A 205 -16.37 7.03 13.77
CA LYS A 205 -16.91 8.10 14.63
C LYS A 205 -17.33 7.57 16.00
N ALA A 206 -18.01 6.43 16.06
CA ALA A 206 -18.44 5.81 17.31
C ALA A 206 -17.26 5.41 18.20
N LEU A 207 -16.22 4.79 17.63
CA LEU A 207 -15.02 4.41 18.38
C LEU A 207 -14.24 5.61 18.91
N ARG A 208 -14.18 6.69 18.12
CA ARG A 208 -13.54 7.93 18.54
C ARG A 208 -14.26 8.60 19.71
N MET A 209 -15.60 8.65 19.68
CA MET A 209 -16.39 9.18 20.80
C MET A 209 -16.19 8.37 22.08
N ARG A 210 -15.91 7.07 21.95
CA ARG A 210 -15.59 6.18 23.08
C ARG A 210 -14.14 6.25 23.52
N GLY A 211 -13.28 7.00 22.82
CA GLY A 211 -11.86 7.11 23.13
C GLY A 211 -11.09 5.80 23.03
N LEU A 212 -11.51 4.85 22.17
CA LEU A 212 -10.76 3.60 22.03
C LEU A 212 -9.42 3.83 21.33
N PRO A 213 -8.30 3.32 21.88
CA PRO A 213 -6.97 3.54 21.32
C PRO A 213 -6.73 2.69 20.06
N PRO A 214 -5.82 3.11 19.18
CA PRO A 214 -5.38 2.30 18.06
C PRO A 214 -4.75 0.97 18.54
N ASN A 215 -4.85 -0.05 17.69
CA ASN A 215 -4.34 -1.41 17.92
C ASN A 215 -3.17 -1.79 16.99
N GLY A 216 -2.53 -0.79 16.36
CA GLY A 216 -1.26 -0.95 15.62
C GLY A 216 -0.03 -0.73 16.50
N ASN A 217 1.17 -0.97 15.97
CA ASN A 217 2.43 -0.73 16.69
C ASN A 217 2.90 0.74 16.55
N CYS A 218 2.19 1.65 17.21
CA CYS A 218 2.41 3.10 17.02
C CYS A 218 3.78 3.58 17.53
N SER A 219 4.37 2.87 18.50
CA SER A 219 5.73 3.13 18.98
C SER A 219 6.77 2.81 17.91
N LEU A 220 6.62 1.69 17.20
CA LEU A 220 7.49 1.37 16.07
C LEU A 220 7.29 2.38 14.92
N GLU A 221 6.05 2.70 14.54
CA GLU A 221 5.78 3.69 13.49
C GLU A 221 6.44 5.03 13.81
N THR A 222 6.36 5.49 15.06
CA THR A 222 6.98 6.75 15.49
C THR A 222 8.51 6.71 15.36
N ARG A 223 9.16 5.62 15.79
CA ARG A 223 10.62 5.45 15.69
C ARG A 223 11.12 5.21 14.26
N ALA A 224 10.26 4.70 13.39
CA ALA A 224 10.60 4.37 12.01
C ALA A 224 10.43 5.55 11.06
N LEU A 225 9.52 6.48 11.36
CA LEU A 225 9.11 7.56 10.46
C LEU A 225 9.54 8.97 10.91
N ASN A 226 10.15 9.11 12.10
CA ASN A 226 10.71 10.36 12.63
C ASN A 226 12.16 10.15 13.07
#